data_AF-U4QQW2-F1
#
_entry.id   AF-U4QQW2-F1
#
_cell.length_a   1.000
_cell.length_b   1.000
_cell.length_c   1.000
_cell.angle_alpha   90.00
_cell.angle_beta   90.00
_cell.angle_gamma   90.00
#
_symmetry.space_group_name_H-M   'P 1'
#
loop_
_entity.id
_entity.type
_entity.pdbx_description
1 polymer ?
#
loop_
_entity_poly.entity_id
_entity_poly.type
_entity_poly.pdbx_seq_one_letter_code
_entity_poly.pdbx_strand_id
1 'polypeptide(L)'
;MQTTSSSVRFCAPAPGESSGQYALRIIEKIGSLEFALGLSRDEESETLLREIRLLTSGLLVLNAVYFEDGHIRVPQASEGEFLEKKWGVPLKWLDRKDASFRRPNSLATVYPAGQLETILQENRIAVFLTANESILPGHGRPSKESVWEERPAEFLSGLNGGRMGQISPA
;
A
#
# COMPACT_ATOMS: atom_id res chain seq x y z
N MET A 1 -13.22 -5.85 26.52
CA MET A 1 -12.61 -6.39 25.28
C MET A 1 -12.63 -5.27 24.25
N GLN A 2 -11.49 -4.65 23.95
CA GLN A 2 -11.37 -3.69 22.85
C GLN A 2 -11.21 -4.49 21.56
N THR A 3 -12.21 -4.43 20.69
CA THR A 3 -12.07 -4.84 19.29
C THR A 3 -11.21 -3.79 18.60
N THR A 4 -9.90 -4.00 18.50
CA THR A 4 -9.06 -3.24 17.59
C THR A 4 -9.38 -3.71 16.17
N SER A 5 -10.46 -3.17 15.59
CA SER A 5 -10.69 -3.21 14.15
C SER A 5 -9.66 -2.30 13.50
N SER A 6 -8.43 -2.79 13.30
CA SER A 6 -7.54 -2.17 12.33
C SER A 6 -7.96 -2.66 10.96
N SER A 7 -8.97 -2.01 10.38
CA SER A 7 -9.32 -2.25 8.99
C SER A 7 -8.19 -1.72 8.12
N VAL A 8 -7.69 -2.58 7.22
CA VAL A 8 -6.71 -2.14 6.21
C VAL A 8 -7.43 -1.19 5.26
N ARG A 9 -6.82 -0.04 4.98
CA ARG A 9 -7.39 0.90 4.02
C ARG A 9 -6.97 0.52 2.62
N PHE A 10 -7.95 0.35 1.73
CA PHE A 10 -7.74 0.05 0.33
C PHE A 10 -7.86 1.32 -0.51
N CYS A 11 -6.91 1.55 -1.40
CA CYS A 11 -6.79 2.79 -2.13
C CYS A 11 -6.45 2.53 -3.60
N ALA A 12 -7.14 3.25 -4.48
CA ALA A 12 -6.88 3.34 -5.91
C ALA A 12 -6.66 4.81 -6.31
N PRO A 13 -6.21 5.10 -7.54
CA PRO A 13 -6.13 6.47 -8.04
C PRO A 13 -7.50 7.15 -7.98
N ALA A 14 -7.53 8.45 -7.72
CA ALA A 14 -8.76 9.22 -7.85
C ALA A 14 -9.19 9.29 -9.33
N PRO A 15 -10.49 9.44 -9.62
CA PRO A 15 -10.95 9.60 -11.00
C PRO A 15 -10.23 10.75 -11.71
N GLY A 16 -9.54 10.44 -12.82
CA GLY A 16 -8.78 11.41 -13.61
C GLY A 16 -7.39 11.77 -13.07
N GLU A 17 -6.95 11.15 -11.96
CA GLU A 17 -5.58 11.27 -11.45
C GLU A 17 -4.60 10.56 -12.38
N SER A 18 -3.50 11.22 -12.72
CA SER A 18 -2.45 10.58 -13.52
C SER A 18 -1.62 9.61 -12.69
N SER A 19 -0.99 8.62 -13.35
CA SER A 19 -0.06 7.68 -12.71
C SER A 19 1.06 8.39 -11.95
N GLY A 20 1.60 9.48 -12.50
CA GLY A 20 2.65 10.28 -11.87
C GLY A 20 2.17 11.02 -10.62
N GLN A 21 0.95 11.58 -10.64
CA GLN A 21 0.33 12.20 -9.45
C GLN A 21 0.10 11.18 -8.35
N TYR A 22 -0.43 10.01 -8.72
CA TYR A 22 -0.65 8.92 -7.78
C TYR A 22 0.69 8.40 -7.21
N ALA A 23 1.72 8.22 -8.03
CA ALA A 23 3.05 7.82 -7.60
C ALA A 23 3.68 8.81 -6.60
N LEU A 24 3.56 10.12 -6.85
CA LEU A 24 4.02 11.16 -5.92
C LEU A 24 3.31 11.05 -4.56
N ARG A 25 1.99 10.87 -4.55
CA ARG A 25 1.23 10.68 -3.30
C ARG A 25 1.65 9.44 -2.54
N ILE A 26 1.96 8.34 -3.22
CA ILE A 26 2.51 7.14 -2.58
C ILE A 26 3.85 7.48 -1.92
N ILE A 27 4.72 8.18 -2.64
CA ILE A 27 6.07 8.51 -2.17
C ILE A 27 6.05 9.41 -0.94
N GLU A 28 5.19 10.42 -0.91
CA GLU A 28 4.99 11.30 0.25
C GLU A 28 4.61 10.54 1.54
N LYS A 29 4.07 9.32 1.41
CA LYS A 29 3.56 8.53 2.54
C LYS A 29 4.51 7.45 3.05
N ILE A 30 5.57 7.11 2.32
CA ILE A 30 6.48 6.00 2.64
C ILE A 30 7.01 6.06 4.07
N GLY A 31 7.32 7.26 4.59
CA GLY A 31 7.86 7.43 5.94
C GLY A 31 6.82 7.45 7.07
N SER A 32 5.53 7.46 6.73
CA SER A 32 4.43 7.70 7.68
C SER A 32 3.49 6.52 7.86
N LEU A 33 3.52 5.54 6.94
CA LEU A 33 2.54 4.46 6.89
C LEU A 33 3.21 3.11 6.57
N GLU A 34 2.81 2.06 7.29
CA GLU A 34 3.08 0.68 6.89
C GLU A 34 2.17 0.36 5.69
N PHE A 35 2.70 0.44 4.46
CA PHE A 35 1.92 0.25 3.23
C PHE A 35 2.42 -0.90 2.37
N ALA A 36 1.57 -1.37 1.47
CA ALA A 36 1.91 -2.32 0.40
C ALA A 36 1.25 -1.94 -0.93
N LEU A 37 1.90 -2.31 -2.03
CA LEU A 37 1.36 -2.18 -3.38
C LEU A 37 0.67 -3.47 -3.83
N GLY A 38 -0.51 -3.34 -4.43
CA GLY A 38 -1.13 -4.36 -5.26
C GLY A 38 -0.63 -4.23 -6.68
N LEU A 39 -0.02 -5.29 -7.21
CA LEU A 39 0.54 -5.32 -8.55
C LEU A 39 -0.04 -6.48 -9.34
N SER A 40 -0.26 -6.27 -10.63
CA SER A 40 -0.54 -7.35 -11.59
C SER A 40 0.30 -7.17 -12.87
N ARG A 41 0.04 -7.96 -13.91
CA ARG A 41 0.70 -7.82 -15.23
C ARG A 41 0.13 -6.71 -16.11
N ASP A 42 -0.89 -6.02 -15.62
CA ASP A 42 -1.55 -4.93 -16.35
C ASP A 42 -0.64 -3.72 -16.58
N GLU A 43 -0.98 -2.92 -17.58
CA GLU A 43 -0.20 -1.75 -17.99
C GLU A 43 -0.22 -0.66 -16.90
N GLU A 44 -1.29 -0.58 -16.12
CA GLU A 44 -1.46 0.37 -15.02
C GLU A 44 -0.42 0.14 -13.92
N SER A 45 -0.17 -1.11 -13.54
CA SER A 45 0.83 -1.54 -12.56
C SER A 45 2.24 -1.27 -13.09
N GLU A 46 2.51 -1.58 -14.36
CA GLU A 46 3.80 -1.29 -14.98
C GLU A 46 4.09 0.20 -15.06
N THR A 47 3.08 1.00 -15.42
CA THR A 47 3.19 2.45 -15.51
C THR A 47 3.41 3.06 -14.13
N LEU A 48 2.65 2.63 -13.11
CA LEU A 48 2.85 3.09 -11.74
C LEU A 48 4.28 2.80 -11.23
N LEU A 49 4.78 1.59 -11.44
CA LEU A 49 6.14 1.22 -11.04
C LEU A 49 7.20 2.02 -11.79
N ARG A 50 6.97 2.33 -13.08
CA ARG A 50 7.85 3.19 -13.87
C ARG A 50 7.91 4.61 -13.28
N GLU A 51 6.76 5.20 -12.94
CA GLU A 51 6.70 6.53 -12.31
C GLU A 51 7.41 6.53 -10.94
N ILE A 52 7.13 5.54 -10.10
CA ILE A 52 7.80 5.39 -8.80
C ILE A 52 9.32 5.25 -8.98
N ARG A 53 9.77 4.44 -9.94
CA ARG A 53 11.20 4.28 -10.25
C ARG A 53 11.84 5.60 -10.65
N LEU A 54 11.20 6.38 -11.53
CA LEU A 54 11.70 7.68 -11.98
C LEU A 54 11.84 8.65 -10.80
N LEU A 55 10.85 8.70 -9.93
CA LEU A 55 10.82 9.61 -8.78
C LEU A 55 11.78 9.20 -7.65
N THR A 56 11.99 7.90 -7.45
CA THR A 56 12.84 7.36 -6.36
C THR A 56 14.23 6.94 -6.80
N SER A 57 14.56 7.09 -8.09
CA SER A 57 15.75 6.52 -8.72
C SER A 57 15.90 4.99 -8.53
N GLY A 58 14.79 4.29 -8.23
CA GLY A 58 14.79 2.84 -7.97
C GLY A 58 15.49 2.42 -6.67
N LEU A 59 15.72 3.35 -5.74
CA LEU A 59 16.43 3.08 -4.47
C LEU A 59 15.50 2.60 -3.35
N LEU A 60 14.19 2.68 -3.57
CA LEU A 60 13.19 2.39 -2.57
C LEU A 60 12.73 0.92 -2.69
N VAL A 61 12.84 0.19 -1.58
CA VAL A 61 12.23 -1.14 -1.45
C VAL A 61 10.77 -0.99 -1.06
N LEU A 62 9.87 -1.56 -1.85
CA LEU A 62 8.42 -1.48 -1.64
C LEU A 62 7.85 -2.83 -1.21
N ASN A 63 7.00 -2.85 -0.18
CA ASN A 63 6.19 -4.05 0.08
C ASN A 63 5.18 -4.22 -1.04
N ALA A 64 5.00 -5.45 -1.53
CA ALA A 64 4.09 -5.74 -2.63
C ALA A 64 3.34 -7.04 -2.44
N VAL A 65 2.12 -7.09 -2.96
CA VAL A 65 1.30 -8.28 -3.17
C VAL A 65 1.03 -8.39 -4.66
N TYR A 66 1.31 -9.56 -5.23
CA TYR A 66 1.11 -9.80 -6.66
C TYR A 66 -0.18 -10.58 -6.91
N PHE A 67 -0.94 -10.13 -7.90
CA PHE A 67 -2.21 -10.70 -8.31
C PHE A 67 -2.12 -11.27 -9.72
N GLU A 68 -2.63 -12.48 -9.90
CA GLU A 68 -2.69 -13.16 -11.18
C GLU A 68 -3.91 -14.08 -11.20
N ASP A 69 -4.69 -14.03 -12.29
CA ASP A 69 -5.87 -14.88 -12.50
C ASP A 69 -6.86 -14.91 -11.33
N GLY A 70 -7.10 -13.77 -10.69
CA GLY A 70 -8.03 -13.65 -9.54
C GLY A 70 -7.50 -14.23 -8.23
N HIS A 71 -6.21 -14.57 -8.17
CA HIS A 71 -5.53 -15.10 -7.00
C HIS A 71 -4.39 -14.20 -6.57
N ILE A 72 -4.03 -14.28 -5.29
CA ILE A 72 -2.79 -13.71 -4.78
C ILE A 72 -1.71 -14.75 -5.02
N ARG A 73 -0.65 -14.38 -5.72
CA ARG A 73 0.49 -15.25 -5.98
C ARG A 73 1.73 -14.63 -5.36
N VAL A 74 2.43 -15.39 -4.52
CA VAL A 74 3.73 -14.97 -4.02
C VAL A 74 4.80 -15.51 -4.98
N PRO A 75 5.53 -14.63 -5.69
CA PRO A 75 6.55 -15.05 -6.63
C PRO A 75 7.62 -15.89 -5.94
N GLN A 76 8.15 -16.87 -6.65
CA GLN A 76 9.38 -17.56 -6.22
C GLN A 76 10.58 -16.62 -6.31
N ALA A 77 11.71 -16.96 -5.69
CA ALA A 77 12.90 -16.11 -5.71
C ALA A 77 13.33 -15.69 -7.14
N SER A 78 13.45 -16.65 -8.07
CA SER A 78 13.83 -16.37 -9.46
C SER A 78 12.79 -15.58 -10.25
N GLU A 79 11.50 -15.82 -9.99
CA GLU A 79 10.39 -15.05 -10.58
C GLU A 79 10.36 -13.62 -10.03
N GLY A 80 10.55 -13.47 -8.71
CA GLY A 80 10.65 -12.18 -8.03
C GLY A 80 11.83 -11.36 -8.55
N GLU A 81 13.02 -11.96 -8.66
CA GLU A 81 14.19 -11.32 -9.26
C GLU A 81 13.94 -10.87 -10.71
N PHE A 82 13.25 -11.70 -11.50
CA PHE A 82 12.87 -11.35 -12.86
C PHE A 82 11.93 -10.14 -12.89
N LEU A 83 10.90 -10.12 -12.04
CA LEU A 83 9.93 -9.03 -11.94
C LEU A 83 10.59 -7.72 -11.47
N GLU A 84 11.45 -7.80 -10.44
CA GLU A 84 12.23 -6.66 -9.95
C GLU A 84 13.15 -6.09 -11.03
N LYS A 85 13.83 -6.96 -11.78
CA LYS A 85 14.67 -6.54 -12.91
C LYS A 85 13.85 -5.93 -14.04
N LYS A 86 12.68 -6.49 -14.35
CA LYS A 86 11.77 -6.01 -15.39
C LYS A 86 11.27 -4.59 -15.06
N TRP A 87 10.83 -4.37 -13.83
CA TRP A 87 10.26 -3.08 -13.42
C TRP A 87 11.31 -2.08 -12.93
N GLY A 88 12.49 -2.55 -12.56
CA GLY A 88 13.58 -1.72 -12.04
C GLY A 88 13.26 -1.10 -10.68
N VAL A 89 12.42 -1.77 -9.89
CA VAL A 89 12.03 -1.37 -8.54
C VAL A 89 12.27 -2.57 -7.61
N PRO A 90 13.06 -2.41 -6.53
CA PRO A 90 13.20 -3.46 -5.52
C PRO A 90 11.88 -3.73 -4.80
N LEU A 91 11.46 -4.98 -4.72
CA LEU A 91 10.19 -5.38 -4.12
C LEU A 91 10.39 -6.37 -2.98
N LYS A 92 9.61 -6.19 -1.92
CA LYS A 92 9.46 -7.18 -0.86
C LYS A 92 8.08 -7.81 -0.97
N TRP A 93 8.06 -9.04 -1.49
CA TRP A 93 6.84 -9.81 -1.64
C TRP A 93 6.27 -10.21 -0.28
N LEU A 94 5.05 -9.75 0.01
CA LEU A 94 4.34 -10.06 1.24
C LEU A 94 3.70 -11.44 1.16
N ASP A 95 3.69 -12.11 2.30
CA ASP A 95 3.17 -13.46 2.43
C ASP A 95 2.61 -13.69 3.83
N ARG A 96 1.87 -14.77 4.02
CA ARG A 96 1.45 -15.23 5.34
C ARG A 96 2.65 -15.62 6.19
N LYS A 97 2.66 -15.16 7.44
CA LYS A 97 3.74 -15.45 8.39
C LYS A 97 3.89 -16.95 8.64
N ASP A 98 2.78 -17.67 8.72
CA ASP A 98 2.79 -19.12 8.99
C ASP A 98 3.26 -19.96 7.79
N ALA A 99 3.16 -19.43 6.58
CA ALA A 99 3.58 -20.12 5.35
C ALA A 99 5.10 -20.07 5.13
N SER A 100 5.81 -19.12 5.76
CA SER A 100 7.26 -18.95 5.58
C SER A 100 8.09 -20.11 6.16
N PHE A 101 7.55 -20.87 7.13
CA PHE A 101 8.25 -21.96 7.82
C PHE A 101 8.17 -23.34 7.15
N ARG A 102 7.32 -23.54 6.13
CA ARG A 102 6.97 -24.90 5.62
C ARG A 102 7.10 -25.08 4.11
N ARG A 103 7.97 -24.31 3.43
CA ARG A 103 7.98 -24.34 1.95
C ARG A 103 8.93 -25.38 1.36
N PRO A 104 8.43 -26.27 0.49
CA PRO A 104 9.27 -26.93 -0.48
C PRO A 104 9.73 -25.92 -1.54
N ASN A 105 11.03 -25.95 -1.89
CA ASN A 105 11.76 -24.95 -2.68
C ASN A 105 11.34 -24.78 -4.17
N SER A 106 10.14 -25.17 -4.60
CA SER A 106 9.85 -25.29 -6.04
C SER A 106 8.48 -24.80 -6.53
N LEU A 107 7.54 -24.40 -5.67
CA LEU A 107 6.20 -23.98 -6.09
C LEU A 107 5.86 -22.56 -5.63
N ALA A 108 5.25 -21.79 -6.54
CA ALA A 108 4.72 -20.48 -6.20
C ALA A 108 3.57 -20.67 -5.21
N THR A 109 3.49 -19.83 -4.19
CA THR A 109 2.42 -19.94 -3.21
C THR A 109 1.23 -19.14 -3.70
N VAL A 110 0.07 -19.80 -3.81
CA VAL A 110 -1.16 -19.19 -4.33
C VAL A 110 -2.19 -19.17 -3.21
N TYR A 111 -2.80 -18.00 -3.01
CA TYR A 111 -3.89 -17.79 -2.06
C TYR A 111 -5.14 -17.28 -2.79
N PRO A 112 -6.34 -17.63 -2.30
CA PRO A 112 -7.56 -16.97 -2.73
C PRO A 112 -7.47 -15.45 -2.48
N ALA A 113 -8.03 -14.62 -3.37
CA ALA A 113 -8.05 -13.17 -3.20
C ALA A 113 -8.68 -12.72 -1.87
N GLY A 114 -9.64 -13.48 -1.32
CA GLY A 114 -10.23 -13.23 -0.01
C GLY A 114 -9.26 -13.32 1.18
N GLN A 115 -8.02 -13.76 0.98
CA GLN A 115 -6.96 -13.77 2.01
C GLN A 115 -6.13 -12.48 2.04
N LEU A 116 -6.41 -11.51 1.16
CA LEU A 116 -5.63 -10.27 1.05
C LEU A 116 -5.54 -9.54 2.39
N GLU A 117 -6.67 -9.28 3.02
CA GLU A 117 -6.70 -8.52 4.28
C GLU A 117 -5.93 -9.25 5.39
N THR A 118 -6.04 -10.59 5.46
CA THR A 118 -5.27 -11.42 6.40
C THR A 118 -3.76 -11.26 6.17
N ILE A 119 -3.29 -11.36 4.93
CA ILE A 119 -1.86 -11.18 4.59
C ILE A 119 -1.38 -9.79 5.02
N LEU A 120 -2.16 -8.76 4.74
CA LEU A 120 -1.82 -7.38 5.06
C LEU A 120 -1.76 -7.17 6.58
N GLN A 121 -2.75 -7.64 7.33
CA GLN A 121 -2.78 -7.56 8.80
C GLN A 121 -1.62 -8.32 9.45
N GLU A 122 -1.33 -9.54 9.00
CA GLU A 122 -0.19 -10.32 9.50
C GLU A 122 1.13 -9.55 9.29
N ASN A 123 1.27 -8.83 8.19
CA ASN A 123 2.44 -8.02 7.87
C ASN A 123 2.40 -6.58 8.43
N ARG A 124 1.41 -6.27 9.29
CA ARG A 124 1.18 -4.93 9.86
C ARG A 124 1.00 -3.84 8.80
N ILE A 125 0.41 -4.18 7.66
CA ILE A 125 0.10 -3.19 6.64
C ILE A 125 -1.21 -2.49 7.00
N ALA A 126 -1.15 -1.16 7.11
CA ALA A 126 -2.29 -0.30 7.39
C ALA A 126 -2.95 0.22 6.11
N VAL A 127 -2.20 0.29 5.00
CA VAL A 127 -2.69 0.83 3.71
C VAL A 127 -2.25 -0.05 2.54
N PHE A 128 -3.20 -0.41 1.69
CA PHE A 128 -2.99 -1.12 0.44
C PHE A 128 -3.34 -0.22 -0.74
N LEU A 129 -2.39 -0.04 -1.65
CA LEU A 129 -2.48 0.87 -2.79
C LEU A 129 -2.38 0.05 -4.08
N THR A 130 -3.23 0.31 -5.06
CA THR A 130 -3.18 -0.38 -6.36
C THR A 130 -3.51 0.61 -7.47
N ALA A 131 -2.86 0.47 -8.64
CA ALA A 131 -3.29 1.19 -9.84
C ALA A 131 -4.50 0.50 -10.53
N ASN A 132 -4.70 -0.79 -10.27
CA ASN A 132 -5.78 -1.58 -10.83
C ASN A 132 -6.86 -1.83 -9.77
N GLU A 133 -8.02 -1.21 -9.94
CA GLU A 133 -9.18 -1.33 -9.03
C GLU A 133 -9.76 -2.74 -8.95
N SER A 134 -9.56 -3.59 -9.96
CA SER A 134 -10.07 -4.97 -9.95
C SER A 134 -9.41 -5.86 -8.88
N ILE A 135 -8.28 -5.41 -8.33
CA ILE A 135 -7.57 -6.07 -7.23
C ILE A 135 -8.26 -5.82 -5.88
N LEU A 136 -9.04 -4.75 -5.77
CA LEU A 136 -9.64 -4.35 -4.50
C LEU A 136 -10.77 -5.31 -4.06
N PRO A 137 -10.84 -5.65 -2.76
CA PRO A 137 -11.87 -6.56 -2.26
C PRO A 137 -13.26 -5.95 -2.48
N GLY A 138 -14.17 -6.71 -3.09
CA GLY A 138 -15.57 -6.31 -3.27
C GLY A 138 -15.91 -5.65 -4.61
N HIS A 139 -14.96 -5.51 -5.56
CA HIS A 139 -15.25 -5.00 -6.91
C HIS A 139 -15.94 -6.06 -7.80
N GLY A 140 -17.22 -6.29 -7.47
CA GLY A 140 -18.33 -6.42 -8.42
C GLY A 140 -19.23 -5.17 -8.47
N ARG A 141 -19.00 -4.14 -7.65
CA ARG A 141 -19.67 -2.83 -7.73
C ARG A 141 -18.76 -1.73 -7.13
N PRO A 142 -18.50 -0.62 -7.85
CA PRO A 142 -17.86 0.53 -7.25
C PRO A 142 -18.84 1.17 -6.26
N SER A 143 -18.55 1.08 -4.95
CA SER A 143 -19.18 1.97 -3.98
C SER A 143 -18.67 3.38 -4.24
N LYS A 144 -19.57 4.33 -4.45
CA LYS A 144 -19.28 5.76 -4.67
C LYS A 144 -18.63 6.48 -3.47
N GLU A 145 -17.99 5.77 -2.56
CA GLU A 145 -17.31 6.31 -1.36
C GLU A 145 -15.78 6.34 -1.51
N SER A 146 -15.27 6.40 -2.75
CA SER A 146 -13.83 6.55 -3.02
C SER A 146 -13.44 8.02 -3.24
N VAL A 147 -13.99 8.93 -2.46
CA VAL A 147 -13.53 10.33 -2.40
C VAL A 147 -12.75 10.48 -1.11
N TRP A 148 -11.44 10.67 -1.23
CA TRP A 148 -10.62 11.20 -0.16
C TRP A 148 -11.14 12.59 0.21
N GLU A 149 -12.04 12.70 1.21
CA GLU A 149 -12.18 13.96 1.94
C GLU A 149 -10.99 14.06 2.88
N GLU A 150 -10.00 14.89 2.50
CA GLU A 150 -9.06 15.43 3.46
C GLU A 150 -9.87 16.09 4.58
N ARG A 151 -9.86 15.51 5.77
CA ARG A 151 -10.11 16.35 6.94
C ARG A 151 -8.91 17.30 7.02
N PRO A 152 -9.10 18.62 6.82
CA PRO A 152 -8.02 19.56 7.01
C PRO A 152 -7.47 19.35 8.41
N ALA A 153 -6.15 19.42 8.53
CA ALA A 153 -5.45 19.24 9.78
C ALA A 153 -5.89 20.33 10.80
N GLU A 154 -6.94 20.06 11.57
CA GLU A 154 -7.24 20.83 12.79
C GLU A 154 -6.26 20.49 13.93
N PHE A 155 -5.18 19.76 13.64
CA PHE A 155 -4.19 19.33 14.64
C PHE A 155 -3.00 20.29 14.82
N LEU A 156 -3.07 21.53 14.30
CA LEU A 156 -2.01 22.55 14.52
C LEU A 156 -2.52 23.92 15.01
N SER A 157 -3.74 24.04 15.55
CA SER A 157 -4.20 25.25 16.24
C SER A 157 -4.12 25.17 17.78
N GLY A 158 -3.51 24.11 18.33
CA GLY A 158 -3.41 23.90 19.78
C GLY A 158 -2.15 24.46 20.48
N LEU A 159 -1.20 25.07 19.76
CA LEU A 159 0.08 25.54 20.37
C LEU A 159 0.30 27.05 20.35
N ASN A 160 -0.69 27.86 19.96
CA ASN A 160 -0.63 29.32 20.09
C ASN A 160 -1.96 29.85 20.66
N GLY A 161 -2.14 29.77 21.98
CA GLY A 161 -3.35 30.25 22.62
C GLY A 161 -3.40 30.06 24.13
N GLY A 162 -2.39 30.54 24.85
CA GLY A 162 -2.30 30.37 26.31
C GLY A 162 -1.59 31.51 27.03
N ARG A 163 -2.14 32.72 26.93
CA ARG A 163 -2.05 33.86 27.88
C ARG A 163 -0.67 34.29 28.42
N MET A 164 -0.22 35.44 27.89
CA MET A 164 0.27 36.54 28.73
C MET A 164 -0.72 36.81 29.89
N GLY A 165 -0.20 36.92 31.12
CA GLY A 165 -1.00 37.29 32.28
C GLY A 165 -0.21 37.38 33.58
N GLN A 166 0.38 38.56 33.81
CA GLN A 166 0.64 39.21 35.11
C GLN A 166 1.68 38.61 36.08
N ILE A 167 2.86 39.24 36.04
CA ILE A 167 3.74 39.42 37.19
C ILE A 167 3.21 40.67 37.92
N SER A 168 2.83 40.56 39.20
CA SER A 168 2.62 41.71 40.09
C SER A 168 3.56 41.58 41.29
N PRO A 169 4.23 42.66 41.72
CA PRO A 169 5.15 42.63 42.85
C PRO A 169 4.41 42.91 44.16
N ALA A 170 4.90 42.31 45.25
CA ALA A 170 4.74 42.78 46.62
C ALA A 170 5.97 42.34 47.42
#